data_AF-A0A545TA61-F1
#
_entry.id   AF-A0A545TA61-F1
#
_cell.length_a   1.000
_cell.length_b   1.000
_cell.length_c   1.000
_cell.angle_alpha   90.00
_cell.angle_beta   90.00
_cell.angle_gamma   90.00
#
_symmetry.space_group_name_H-M   'P 1'
#
loop_
_entity.id
_entity.type
_entity.pdbx_description
1 polymer ?
#
loop_
_entity_poly.entity_id
_entity_poly.type
_entity_poly.pdbx_seq_one_letter_code
_entity_poly.pdbx_strand_id
1 'polypeptide(L)'
;MDKKIFGKEALEQLNGSERILRLRSLQGLLVKRLSVHASEKEFFSDMRQIVESLKEMGHDLWSRSYDGETEVWGGDYTKPKTSGKLIISFNFDKKAFVEWEPDLKD
;
A
#
# COMPACT_ATOMS: atom_id res chain seq x y z
N MET A 1 0.57 4.42 12.13
CA MET A 1 1.65 4.60 11.13
C MET A 1 2.03 6.08 11.12
N ASP A 2 3.31 6.43 10.93
CA ASP A 2 3.76 7.82 10.98
C ASP A 2 3.76 8.46 9.58
N LYS A 3 2.96 9.52 9.40
CA LYS A 3 2.86 10.29 8.14
C LYS A 3 4.20 10.88 7.70
N LYS A 4 5.08 11.28 8.64
CA LYS A 4 6.41 11.83 8.32
C LYS A 4 7.34 10.76 7.72
N ILE A 5 7.03 9.49 7.95
CA ILE A 5 7.85 8.35 7.56
C ILE A 5 7.26 7.66 6.32
N PHE A 6 5.95 7.46 6.28
CA PHE A 6 5.29 6.68 5.24
C PHE A 6 4.35 7.50 4.36
N GLY A 7 4.25 8.82 4.54
CA GLY A 7 3.43 9.68 3.68
C GLY A 7 3.95 9.77 2.25
N LYS A 8 3.07 10.16 1.32
CA LYS A 8 3.38 10.27 -0.11
C LYS A 8 4.65 11.09 -0.36
N GLU A 9 4.67 12.34 0.11
CA GLU A 9 5.81 13.25 -0.08
C GLU A 9 7.10 12.68 0.51
N ALA A 10 7.00 12.05 1.68
CA ALA A 10 8.15 11.44 2.33
C ALA A 10 8.75 10.29 1.50
N LEU A 11 7.92 9.46 0.85
CA LEU A 11 8.39 8.36 -0.02
C LEU A 11 8.89 8.86 -1.38
N GLU A 12 8.28 9.91 -1.93
CA GLU A 12 8.67 10.52 -3.20
C GLU A 12 10.06 11.17 -3.14
N GLN A 13 10.42 11.75 -2.00
CA GLN A 13 11.73 12.40 -1.79
C GLN A 13 12.90 11.43 -1.58
N LEU A 14 12.63 10.17 -1.25
CA LEU A 14 13.67 9.16 -1.06
C LEU A 14 14.30 8.75 -2.39
N ASN A 15 15.59 8.45 -2.39
CA ASN A 15 16.22 7.76 -3.52
C ASN A 15 15.75 6.30 -3.60
N GLY A 16 16.07 5.60 -4.70
CA GLY A 16 15.59 4.24 -4.96
C GLY A 16 15.89 3.25 -3.82
N SER A 17 17.12 3.25 -3.30
CA SER A 17 17.53 2.32 -2.22
C SER A 17 16.84 2.62 -0.89
N GLU A 18 16.77 3.89 -0.51
CA GLU A 18 16.08 4.34 0.71
C GLU A 18 14.58 4.05 0.65
N ARG A 19 13.98 4.29 -0.53
CA ARG A 19 12.56 4.01 -0.77
C ARG A 19 12.28 2.52 -0.62
N ILE A 20 13.10 1.64 -1.21
CA ILE A 20 12.96 0.19 -1.05
C ILE A 20 13.02 -0.22 0.42
N LEU A 21 13.98 0.29 1.20
CA LEU A 21 14.07 -0.01 2.64
C LEU A 21 12.83 0.48 3.41
N ARG A 22 12.30 1.65 3.03
CA ARG A 22 11.10 2.21 3.64
C ARG A 22 9.85 1.41 3.30
N LEU A 23 9.69 0.97 2.05
CA LEU A 23 8.57 0.12 1.62
C LEU A 23 8.61 -1.24 2.31
N ARG A 24 9.81 -1.85 2.46
CA ARG A 24 9.98 -3.10 3.24
C ARG A 24 9.58 -2.92 4.71
N SER A 25 9.92 -1.78 5.29
CA SER A 25 9.51 -1.44 6.67
C SER A 25 7.99 -1.29 6.76
N LEU A 26 7.36 -0.61 5.80
CA LEU A 26 5.90 -0.52 5.72
C LEU A 26 5.27 -1.90 5.60
N GLN A 27 5.75 -2.73 4.68
CA GLN A 27 5.29 -4.10 4.48
C GLN A 27 5.34 -4.91 5.79
N GLY A 28 6.47 -4.86 6.51
CA GLY A 28 6.61 -5.56 7.79
C GLY A 28 5.59 -5.10 8.84
N LEU A 29 5.28 -3.79 8.89
CA LEU A 29 4.24 -3.26 9.77
C LEU A 29 2.84 -3.75 9.38
N LEU A 30 2.53 -3.77 8.07
CA LEU A 30 1.23 -4.22 7.58
C LEU A 30 1.04 -5.72 7.84
N VAL A 31 2.04 -6.55 7.52
CA VAL A 31 2.01 -8.00 7.79
C VAL A 31 1.82 -8.26 9.28
N LYS A 32 2.59 -7.59 10.15
CA LYS A 32 2.44 -7.75 11.61
C LYS A 32 1.03 -7.39 12.06
N ARG A 33 0.48 -6.27 11.60
CA ARG A 33 -0.88 -5.81 11.93
C ARG A 33 -1.95 -6.80 11.46
N LEU A 34 -1.83 -7.33 10.25
CA LEU A 34 -2.84 -8.22 9.67
C LEU A 34 -2.74 -9.67 10.16
N SER A 35 -1.57 -10.09 10.65
CA SER A 35 -1.33 -11.48 11.07
C SER A 35 -2.17 -11.97 12.26
N VAL A 36 -2.72 -11.03 13.05
CA VAL A 36 -3.45 -11.30 14.29
C VAL A 36 -4.92 -11.67 14.06
N HIS A 37 -5.45 -11.47 12.86
CA HIS A 37 -6.86 -11.70 12.57
C HIS A 37 -7.17 -13.20 12.45
N ALA A 38 -8.32 -13.59 13.02
CA ALA A 38 -8.80 -14.97 13.02
C ALA A 38 -9.80 -15.24 11.88
N SER A 39 -10.43 -14.18 11.34
CA SER A 39 -11.43 -14.28 10.29
C SER A 39 -11.16 -13.34 9.11
N GLU A 40 -11.70 -13.73 7.95
CA GLU A 40 -11.67 -12.95 6.70
C GLU A 40 -12.33 -11.58 6.86
N LYS A 41 -13.47 -11.52 7.58
CA LYS A 41 -14.18 -10.28 7.86
C LYS A 41 -13.32 -9.26 8.63
N GLU A 42 -12.61 -9.71 9.66
CA GLU A 42 -11.71 -8.86 10.46
C GLU A 42 -10.52 -8.39 9.62
N PHE A 43 -9.94 -9.30 8.83
CA PHE A 43 -8.84 -8.98 7.92
C PHE A 43 -9.23 -7.87 6.94
N PHE A 44 -10.34 -8.03 6.21
CA PHE A 44 -10.78 -7.01 5.25
C PHE A 44 -11.24 -5.71 5.91
N SER A 45 -11.79 -5.77 7.13
CA SER A 45 -12.11 -4.57 7.88
C SER A 45 -10.85 -3.77 8.23
N ASP A 46 -9.81 -4.45 8.72
CA ASP A 46 -8.55 -3.80 9.10
C ASP A 46 -7.73 -3.36 7.88
N MET A 47 -7.76 -4.13 6.79
CA MET A 47 -7.20 -3.74 5.49
C MET A 47 -7.79 -2.40 5.01
N ARG A 48 -9.12 -2.23 5.06
CA ARG A 48 -9.76 -0.97 4.69
C ARG A 48 -9.29 0.19 5.58
N GLN A 49 -9.15 -0.03 6.89
CA GLN A 49 -8.61 1.00 7.79
C GLN A 49 -7.16 1.38 7.46
N ILE A 50 -6.33 0.40 7.07
CA ILE A 50 -4.96 0.64 6.60
C ILE A 50 -4.98 1.52 5.35
N VAL A 51 -5.81 1.17 4.35
CA VAL A 51 -5.94 1.94 3.10
C VAL A 51 -6.39 3.37 3.36
N GLU A 52 -7.43 3.57 4.17
CA GLU A 52 -7.90 4.92 4.51
C GLU A 52 -6.83 5.73 5.26
N SER A 53 -6.11 5.11 6.20
CA SER A 53 -4.99 5.77 6.88
C SER A 53 -3.91 6.22 5.89
N LEU A 54 -3.61 5.41 4.86
CA LEU A 54 -2.62 5.77 3.85
C LEU A 54 -3.13 6.88 2.92
N LYS A 55 -4.42 6.90 2.60
CA LYS A 55 -5.04 8.02 1.87
C LYS A 55 -4.94 9.34 2.64
N GLU A 56 -5.19 9.34 3.94
CA GLU A 56 -5.00 10.50 4.82
C GLU A 56 -3.53 10.99 4.88
N MET A 57 -2.59 10.08 4.60
CA MET A 57 -1.17 10.38 4.44
C MET A 57 -0.79 10.89 3.04
N GLY A 58 -1.78 11.07 2.16
CA GLY A 58 -1.64 11.66 0.83
C GLY A 58 -1.47 10.64 -0.30
N HIS A 59 -1.55 9.34 -0.03
CA HIS A 59 -1.47 8.33 -1.08
C HIS A 59 -2.75 8.29 -1.89
N ASP A 60 -2.60 8.23 -3.21
CA ASP A 60 -3.70 7.98 -4.13
C ASP A 60 -3.87 6.46 -4.28
N LEU A 61 -4.89 5.89 -3.63
CA LEU A 61 -5.15 4.45 -3.58
C LEU A 61 -6.59 4.13 -4.00
N TRP A 62 -6.72 3.38 -5.08
CA TRP A 62 -7.94 2.87 -5.66
C TRP A 62 -7.87 1.36 -5.72
N SER A 63 -8.99 0.69 -5.50
CA SER A 63 -9.08 -0.75 -5.71
C SER A 63 -8.90 -1.04 -7.21
N ARG A 64 -7.82 -1.75 -7.55
CA ARG A 64 -7.45 -2.10 -8.94
C ARG A 64 -8.01 -3.46 -9.31
N SER A 65 -7.96 -4.43 -8.40
CA SER A 65 -8.45 -5.79 -8.64
C SER A 65 -8.78 -6.52 -7.33
N TYR A 66 -9.74 -7.44 -7.43
CA TYR A 66 -10.06 -8.40 -6.39
C TYR A 66 -10.39 -9.74 -7.04
N ASP A 67 -9.69 -10.81 -6.66
CA ASP A 67 -9.88 -12.16 -7.21
C ASP A 67 -10.61 -13.13 -6.26
N GLY A 68 -11.06 -12.64 -5.10
CA GLY A 68 -11.66 -13.45 -4.04
C GLY A 68 -10.71 -13.76 -2.88
N GLU A 69 -9.40 -13.62 -3.07
CA GLU A 69 -8.38 -13.89 -2.04
C GLU A 69 -7.40 -12.73 -1.85
N THR A 70 -7.11 -12.02 -2.94
CA THR A 70 -6.16 -10.92 -3.01
C THR A 70 -6.86 -9.66 -3.47
N GLU A 71 -6.70 -8.58 -2.69
CA GLU A 71 -7.15 -7.24 -3.05
C GLU A 71 -5.95 -6.33 -3.30
N VAL A 72 -5.92 -5.72 -4.49
CA VAL A 72 -4.82 -4.85 -4.93
C VAL A 72 -5.29 -3.40 -4.95
N TRP A 73 -4.53 -2.54 -4.31
CA TRP A 73 -4.74 -1.11 -4.24
C TRP A 73 -3.56 -0.37 -4.88
N GLY A 74 -3.83 0.64 -5.68
CA GLY A 74 -2.80 1.50 -6.26
C GLY A 74 -3.39 2.77 -6.87
N GLY A 75 -2.57 3.59 -7.50
CA GLY A 75 -3.05 4.83 -8.12
C GLY A 75 -4.14 4.61 -9.17
N ASP A 76 -4.94 5.66 -9.42
CA ASP A 76 -6.04 5.65 -10.39
C ASP A 76 -5.53 5.31 -11.81
N TYR A 77 -5.80 4.08 -12.26
CA TYR A 77 -5.35 3.60 -13.57
C TYR A 77 -6.02 4.35 -14.74
N THR A 78 -7.12 5.08 -14.50
CA THR A 78 -7.76 5.92 -15.51
C THR A 78 -7.02 7.24 -15.71
N LYS A 79 -6.11 7.61 -14.79
CA LYS A 79 -5.30 8.83 -14.83
C LYS A 79 -3.82 8.53 -14.59
N PRO A 80 -3.16 7.73 -15.46
CA PRO A 80 -1.81 7.21 -15.24
C PRO A 80 -0.73 8.29 -15.08
N LYS A 81 -0.93 9.49 -15.62
CA LYS A 81 0.03 10.61 -15.46
C LYS A 81 0.03 11.23 -14.07
N THR A 82 -1.04 11.05 -13.31
CA THR A 82 -1.22 11.63 -11.98
C THR A 82 -1.49 10.56 -10.91
N SER A 83 -1.44 9.29 -11.29
CA SER A 83 -1.75 8.17 -10.41
C SER A 83 -0.70 8.03 -9.31
N GLY A 84 -1.16 7.69 -8.11
CA GLY A 84 -0.28 7.31 -7.01
C GLY A 84 0.64 6.14 -7.39
N LYS A 85 1.90 6.22 -6.96
CA LYS A 85 2.91 5.19 -7.24
C LYS A 85 2.91 4.04 -6.22
N LEU A 86 2.31 4.23 -5.06
CA LEU A 86 2.25 3.19 -4.05
C LEU A 86 1.27 2.10 -4.51
N ILE A 87 1.74 0.85 -4.53
CA ILE A 87 0.90 -0.33 -4.80
C ILE A 87 0.94 -1.22 -3.56
N ILE A 88 -0.22 -1.72 -3.15
CA ILE A 88 -0.35 -2.64 -2.03
C ILE A 88 -1.26 -3.80 -2.41
N SER A 89 -0.76 -5.02 -2.24
CA SER A 89 -1.54 -6.24 -2.40
C SER A 89 -1.77 -6.88 -1.04
N PHE A 90 -3.02 -7.12 -0.69
CA PHE A 90 -3.43 -7.79 0.54
C PHE A 90 -3.97 -9.17 0.20
N ASN A 91 -3.34 -10.22 0.72
CA ASN A 91 -3.81 -11.59 0.59
C ASN A 91 -4.22 -12.13 1.97
N PHE A 92 -5.41 -12.73 2.03
CA PHE A 92 -5.99 -13.25 3.27
C PHE A 92 -5.12 -14.31 3.98
N ASP A 93 -4.22 -14.99 3.27
CA ASP A 93 -3.13 -15.82 3.83
C ASP A 93 -2.02 -14.96 4.50
N LYS A 94 -2.44 -13.90 5.20
CA LYS A 94 -1.67 -13.02 6.09
C LYS A 94 -0.49 -12.32 5.44
N LYS A 95 -0.58 -12.03 4.14
CA LYS A 95 0.49 -11.37 3.40
C LYS A 95 0.02 -10.01 2.94
N ALA A 96 0.84 -9.01 3.18
CA ALA A 96 0.79 -7.73 2.49
C ALA A 96 2.08 -7.60 1.68
N PHE A 97 1.97 -7.13 0.45
CA PHE A 97 3.10 -6.77 -0.39
C PHE A 97 3.00 -5.29 -0.72
N VAL A 98 4.11 -4.57 -0.60
CA VAL A 98 4.16 -3.13 -0.80
C VAL A 98 5.22 -2.81 -1.82
N GLU A 99 4.80 -2.16 -2.90
CA GLU A 99 5.64 -1.86 -4.05
C GLU A 99 5.49 -0.40 -4.47
N TRP A 100 6.43 0.06 -5.28
CA TRP A 100 6.40 1.40 -5.86
C TRP A 100 6.47 1.28 -7.37
N GLU A 101 5.45 1.80 -8.03
CA GLU A 101 5.35 1.84 -9.48
C GLU A 101 6.56 2.60 -10.03
N PRO A 102 7.36 1.97 -10.91
CA PRO A 102 8.51 2.64 -11.50
C PRO A 102 8.04 3.82 -12.33
N ASP A 103 8.86 4.87 -12.39
CA ASP A 103 8.63 5.95 -13.33
C ASP A 103 8.58 5.36 -14.75
N LEU A 104 7.48 5.60 -15.47
CA LEU A 104 7.43 5.30 -16.89
C LEU A 104 8.57 6.09 -17.53
N LYS A 105 9.55 5.37 -18.08
CA LYS A 105 10.59 5.99 -18.90
C LYS A 105 9.91 6.41 -20.20
N ASP A 106 9.87 7.71 -20.44
CA ASP A 106 9.51 8.29 -21.75
C ASP A 106 10.44 7.78 -22.86
#